data_AF-A0A2N2ITE7-F1
#
_entry.id   AF-A0A2N2ITE7-F1
#
_cell.length_a   1.000
_cell.length_b   1.000
_cell.length_c   1.000
_cell.angle_alpha   90.00
_cell.angle_beta   90.00
_cell.angle_gamma   90.00
#
_symmetry.space_group_name_H-M   'P 1'
#
loop_
_entity.id
_entity.type
_entity.pdbx_description
1 polymer ?
#
loop_
_entity_poly.entity_id
_entity_poly.type
_entity_poly.pdbx_seq_one_letter_code
_entity_poly.pdbx_strand_id
1 'polypeptide(L)' 'MKLGPNEPCACGSGKKYKKCCWLKDRELEAGAAQENRDAAAAAAATATDEPAGGKPAPQPRSKGAGAGRSSAPRRRAI' A
#
# COMPACT_ATOMS: atom_id res chain seq x y z
N MET A 1 26.76 -1.40 9.68
CA MET A 1 27.05 -2.25 8.50
C MET A 1 25.72 -2.51 7.78
N LYS A 2 25.52 -1.99 6.55
CA LYS A 2 24.31 -2.28 5.77
C LYS A 2 24.58 -3.56 4.97
N LEU A 3 23.86 -4.62 5.30
CA LEU A 3 24.01 -5.93 4.65
C LEU A 3 23.46 -5.84 3.22
N GLY A 4 24.33 -6.13 2.25
CA GLY A 4 23.91 -6.20 0.84
C GLY A 4 23.01 -7.41 0.58
N PRO A 5 22.08 -7.37 -0.38
CA PRO A 5 21.16 -8.49 -0.66
C PRO A 5 21.88 -9.80 -1.05
N ASN A 6 23.07 -9.70 -1.64
CA ASN A 6 23.85 -10.86 -2.06
C ASN A 6 24.81 -11.39 -0.99
N GLU A 7 25.02 -10.65 0.11
CA GLU A 7 25.93 -11.04 1.19
C GLU A 7 25.39 -12.26 1.95
N PRO A 8 26.27 -13.03 2.63
CA PRO A 8 25.82 -14.08 3.55
C PRO A 8 24.89 -13.50 4.62
N CYS A 9 23.81 -14.22 4.93
CA CYS A 9 22.83 -13.77 5.89
C CYS A 9 23.41 -13.79 7.32
N ALA A 10 23.29 -12.67 8.03
CA ALA A 10 23.80 -12.50 9.39
C ALA A 10 23.11 -13.39 10.44
N CYS A 11 22.00 -14.06 10.10
CA CYS A 11 21.34 -15.02 10.98
C CYS A 11 22.09 -16.36 11.15
N GLY A 12 23.23 -16.53 10.46
CA GLY A 12 24.04 -17.76 10.56
C GLY A 12 23.59 -18.90 9.66
N SER A 13 22.57 -18.71 8.81
CA SER A 13 22.09 -19.76 7.90
C SER A 13 23.04 -20.09 6.75
N GLY A 14 24.09 -19.28 6.50
CA GLY A 14 25.01 -19.45 5.36
C GLY A 14 24.41 -19.18 3.97
N LYS A 15 23.10 -18.87 3.89
CA LYS A 15 22.39 -18.51 2.65
C LYS A 15 22.59 -17.03 2.33
N LYS A 16 22.44 -16.62 1.07
CA LYS A 16 22.41 -15.20 0.67
C LYS A 16 21.27 -14.47 1.38
N TYR A 17 21.50 -13.25 1.85
CA TYR A 17 20.55 -12.45 2.62
C TYR A 17 19.19 -12.31 1.92
N LYS A 18 19.19 -12.02 0.60
CA LYS A 18 17.96 -11.95 -0.23
C LYS A 18 17.11 -13.22 -0.29
N LYS A 19 17.69 -14.38 0.02
CA LYS A 19 17.03 -15.70 0.04
C LYS A 19 16.73 -16.19 1.47
N CYS A 20 16.99 -15.36 2.47
CA CYS A 20 16.85 -15.73 3.87
C CYS A 20 16.01 -14.66 4.59
N CYS A 21 16.64 -13.75 5.36
CA CYS A 21 15.92 -12.78 6.17
C CYS A 21 15.31 -11.61 5.38
N TRP A 22 15.71 -11.38 4.12
CA TRP A 22 15.24 -10.24 3.32
C TRP A 22 13.71 -10.12 3.18
N LEU A 23 13.01 -11.24 3.04
CA LEU A 23 11.54 -11.25 2.96
C LEU A 23 10.91 -10.82 4.29
N LYS A 24 11.49 -11.30 5.40
CA LYS A 24 11.05 -10.98 6.75
C LYS A 24 11.33 -9.52 7.09
N ASP A 25 12.49 -9.00 6.73
CA ASP A 25 12.82 -7.59 6.94
C ASP A 25 11.91 -6.69 6.11
N ARG A 26 11.60 -7.04 4.86
CA ARG A 26 10.60 -6.29 4.06
C ARG A 26 9.20 -6.32 4.66
N GLU A 27 8.79 -7.44 5.24
CA GLU A 27 7.50 -7.55 5.92
C GLU A 27 7.48 -6.71 7.20
N LEU A 28 8.56 -6.72 7.98
CA LEU A 28 8.72 -5.88 9.17
C LEU A 28 8.74 -4.38 8.81
N GLU A 29 9.43 -3.98 7.74
CA GLU A 29 9.42 -2.59 7.28
C GLU A 29 8.06 -2.16 6.72
N ALA A 30 7.35 -3.07 6.04
CA ALA A 30 5.98 -2.80 5.57
C ALA A 30 4.99 -2.68 6.74
N GLY A 31 5.09 -3.56 7.74
CA GLY A 31 4.29 -3.51 8.96
C GLY A 31 4.57 -2.25 9.78
N ALA A 32 5.83 -1.90 9.97
CA ALA A 32 6.21 -0.65 10.63
C ALA A 32 5.69 0.58 9.88
N ALA A 33 5.67 0.57 8.55
CA ALA A 33 5.07 1.66 7.76
C ALA A 33 3.54 1.74 7.94
N GLN A 34 2.86 0.63 8.20
CA GLN A 34 1.44 0.62 8.55
C GLN A 34 1.22 1.15 9.95
N GLU A 35 1.94 0.66 10.96
CA GLU A 35 1.82 1.14 12.34
C GLU A 35 2.09 2.66 12.47
N ASN A 36 3.06 3.19 11.72
CA ASN A 36 3.29 4.64 11.66
C ASN A 36 2.15 5.41 10.99
N ARG A 37 1.43 4.80 10.04
CA ARG A 37 0.23 5.38 9.41
C ARG A 37 -0.99 5.27 10.32
N ASP A 38 -1.15 4.17 11.03
CA ASP A 38 -2.21 3.97 12.01
C ASP A 38 -2.01 4.90 13.23
N ALA A 39 -0.76 5.12 13.65
CA ALA A 39 -0.42 6.13 14.66
C ALA A 39 -0.66 7.57 14.17
N ALA A 40 -0.35 7.88 12.91
CA ALA A 40 -0.66 9.17 12.31
C ALA A 40 -2.18 9.37 12.09
N ALA A 41 -2.92 8.31 11.80
CA ALA A 41 -4.39 8.33 11.70
C ALA A 41 -5.05 8.46 13.09
N ALA A 42 -4.48 7.84 14.13
CA ALA A 42 -4.92 8.02 15.52
C ALA A 42 -4.64 9.44 16.03
N ALA A 43 -3.51 10.06 15.65
CA ALA A 43 -3.23 11.47 15.94
C ALA A 43 -4.16 12.44 15.18
N ALA A 44 -4.68 12.05 14.01
CA ALA A 44 -5.72 12.79 13.31
C ALA A 44 -7.14 12.53 13.85
N ALA A 45 -7.36 11.42 14.57
CA ALA A 45 -8.65 11.03 15.14
C ALA A 45 -8.87 11.51 16.59
N THR A 46 -7.83 11.92 17.32
CA THR A 46 -7.96 12.53 18.66
C THR A 46 -8.16 14.05 18.63
N ALA A 47 -8.28 14.66 17.46
CA ALA A 47 -8.60 16.09 17.30
C ALA A 47 -10.07 16.31 16.90
N THR A 48 -11.02 15.70 17.63
CA THR A 48 -12.43 16.15 17.63
C THR A 48 -13.14 15.72 18.91
N ASP A 49 -13.03 16.56 19.93
CA ASP A 49 -13.93 16.73 21.09
C ASP A 49 -13.68 18.19 21.54
N GLU A 50 -14.56 19.20 21.45
CA GLU A 50 -16.03 19.34 21.37
C GLU A 50 -16.38 20.80 20.92
N PRO A 51 -17.65 21.24 20.71
CA PRO A 51 -18.59 20.99 19.61
C PRO A 51 -18.97 22.26 18.79
N ALA A 52 -19.91 22.03 17.86
CA ALA A 52 -20.79 22.97 17.14
C ALA A 52 -20.33 23.45 15.75
N GLY A 53 -20.89 22.78 14.74
CA GLY A 53 -21.37 23.44 13.53
C GLY A 53 -20.37 23.57 12.38
N GLY A 54 -20.14 22.49 11.64
CA GLY A 54 -19.54 22.62 10.31
C GLY A 54 -19.29 21.28 9.63
N LYS A 55 -20.11 20.93 8.63
CA LYS A 55 -19.70 19.94 7.62
C LYS A 55 -18.55 20.58 6.81
N PRO A 56 -17.49 19.85 6.41
CA PRO A 56 -17.68 18.88 5.34
C PRO A 56 -16.86 17.58 5.44
N ALA A 57 -17.45 16.53 4.88
CA ALA A 57 -16.77 15.30 4.53
C ALA A 57 -15.85 15.52 3.31
N PRO A 58 -14.59 15.04 3.30
CA PRO A 58 -13.83 14.95 2.06
C PRO A 58 -14.35 13.76 1.25
N GLN A 59 -15.17 14.06 0.23
CA GLN A 59 -15.59 13.05 -0.74
C GLN A 59 -14.43 12.79 -1.71
N PRO A 60 -13.88 11.57 -1.85
CA PRO A 60 -13.01 11.25 -2.97
C PRO A 60 -13.88 11.23 -4.22
N ARG A 61 -13.81 12.30 -5.03
CA ARG A 61 -14.53 12.38 -6.30
C ARG A 61 -13.95 11.30 -7.23
N SER A 62 -14.75 10.27 -7.46
CA SER A 62 -14.54 9.22 -8.46
C SER A 62 -14.23 9.85 -9.82
N LYS A 63 -12.98 9.74 -10.27
CA LYS A 63 -12.59 10.11 -11.63
C LYS A 63 -13.09 9.00 -12.57
N GLY A 64 -14.04 9.37 -13.43
CA GLY A 64 -14.92 8.44 -14.15
C GLY A 64 -14.23 7.45 -15.08
N ALA A 65 -14.80 6.24 -15.13
CA ALA A 65 -14.53 5.22 -16.15
C ALA A 65 -15.38 5.52 -17.39
N GLY A 66 -14.81 6.26 -18.33
CA GLY A 66 -15.32 6.34 -19.69
C GLY A 66 -14.52 5.39 -20.59
N ALA A 67 -15.13 4.27 -20.99
CA ALA A 67 -14.67 3.46 -22.13
C ALA A 67 -15.84 2.62 -22.66
N GLY A 68 -16.69 3.26 -23.46
CA GLY A 68 -17.61 2.53 -24.35
C GLY A 68 -16.80 1.77 -25.38
N ARG A 69 -16.88 0.44 -25.35
CA ARG A 69 -16.27 -0.43 -26.36
C ARG A 69 -17.31 -1.39 -26.90
N SER A 70 -18.23 -0.88 -27.71
CA SER A 70 -19.15 -1.71 -28.49
C SER A 70 -18.36 -2.47 -29.56
N SER A 71 -17.88 -3.67 -29.21
CA SER A 71 -17.23 -4.57 -30.16
C SER A 71 -18.30 -5.43 -30.84
N ALA A 72 -19.07 -4.84 -31.74
CA ALA A 72 -20.00 -5.58 -32.58
C ALA A 72 -19.24 -6.25 -33.74
N PRO A 73 -19.32 -7.59 -33.94
CA PRO A 73 -18.72 -8.22 -35.10
C PRO A 73 -19.56 -7.92 -36.35
N ARG A 74 -18.92 -7.35 -37.38
CA ARG A 74 -19.55 -7.19 -38.70
C ARG A 74 -19.70 -8.58 -39.35
N ARG A 75 -20.89 -9.17 -39.23
CA ARG A 75 -21.24 -10.39 -39.99
C ARG A 75 -21.19 -10.07 -41.48
N ARG A 76 -20.46 -10.88 -42.23
CA ARG A 76 -20.31 -10.77 -43.69
C ARG A 76 -21.40 -11.64 -44.31
N ALA A 77 -22.33 -11.02 -45.05
CA ALA A 77 -23.34 -11.75 -45.81
C ALA A 77 -22.66 -12.51 -46.95
N ILE A 78 -23.21 -13.71 -47.21
CA ILE A 78 -22.94 -14.64 -48.31
C ILE A 78 -22.55 -13.98 -49.63
#